data_AF-A0A833Z5F8-F1
#
_entry.id   AF-A0A833Z5F8-F1
#
_cell.length_a   1.000
_cell.length_b   1.000
_cell.length_c   1.000
_cell.angle_alpha   90.00
_cell.angle_beta   90.00
_cell.angle_gamma   90.00
#
_symmetry.space_group_name_H-M   'P 1'
#
loop_
_entity.id
_entity.type
_entity.pdbx_description
1 polymer ?
#
loop_
_entity_poly.entity_id
_entity_poly.type
_entity_poly.pdbx_seq_one_letter_code
_entity_poly.pdbx_strand_id
1 'polypeptide(L)'
;MAVLRGWVASWACPRVLKRAFSLHKAHSIKDMENTFQLVRNIIPPLTTKKHKGQDGRIGIVGGCQEYTGAPYFAAISALKVGADLSHVFCTREAAPVIKSYSPELIVHPVLDSPDAVHEVEKWLPRLHALVVGPGLGRDDALLKNVKGILEASKARAIPIIIDADGLWLIAQQPALIQGYQKAVLTPNHMEFIRLCEAVLRDPVDGNDRRGAVLRLSQALGNVTVVQKGEQDVISDGKQVSAPSSWLPLVRAPSQGSATTKPSRSTAAPPPPPP
;
A
#
# COMPACT_ATOMS: atom_id res chain seq x y z
N MET A 1 40.59 -18.55 52.26
CA MET A 1 39.30 -18.22 52.90
C MET A 1 39.06 -16.72 52.72
N ALA A 2 37.93 -16.34 52.11
CA ALA A 2 37.12 -15.10 52.26
C ALA A 2 37.87 -13.78 52.61
N VAL A 3 37.76 -12.63 51.93
CA VAL A 3 36.56 -11.79 51.65
C VAL A 3 37.01 -10.54 50.84
N LEU A 4 36.18 -10.14 49.86
CA LEU A 4 35.94 -8.84 49.19
C LEU A 4 37.02 -7.71 49.15
N ARG A 5 37.25 -7.17 47.93
CA ARG A 5 37.09 -5.75 47.55
C ARG A 5 37.36 -5.48 46.04
N GLY A 6 36.41 -4.81 45.38
CA GLY A 6 36.55 -3.98 44.15
C GLY A 6 36.98 -4.71 42.88
N TRP A 7 36.31 -4.56 41.73
CA TRP A 7 36.36 -3.37 40.90
C TRP A 7 35.19 -3.38 39.90
N VAL A 8 34.58 -2.21 39.70
CA VAL A 8 33.58 -1.92 38.67
C VAL A 8 34.30 -1.28 37.47
N ALA A 9 34.09 -1.81 36.26
CA ALA A 9 34.37 -1.12 34.99
C ALA A 9 33.51 -1.79 33.89
N SER A 10 32.29 -1.32 33.63
CA SER A 10 31.95 -0.24 32.68
C SER A 10 32.55 -0.42 31.28
N TRP A 11 31.84 -1.13 30.40
CA TRP A 11 31.94 -0.98 28.94
C TRP A 11 30.53 -0.95 28.32
N ALA A 12 29.81 0.14 28.55
CA ALA A 12 28.64 0.48 27.72
C ALA A 12 29.13 1.34 26.55
N CYS A 13 28.95 0.84 25.33
CA CYS A 13 29.38 1.46 24.07
C CYS A 13 28.71 2.84 23.87
N PRO A 14 29.48 3.95 23.79
CA PRO A 14 28.92 5.31 23.67
C PRO A 14 28.17 5.58 22.35
N ARG A 15 28.25 4.69 21.36
CA ARG A 15 27.58 4.83 20.06
C ARG A 15 26.09 4.48 20.07
N VAL A 16 25.64 3.66 21.02
CA VAL A 16 24.22 3.23 21.07
C VAL A 16 23.36 4.30 21.75
N LEU A 17 23.89 4.99 22.76
CA LEU A 17 23.18 6.05 23.48
C LEU A 17 23.02 7.36 22.67
N LYS A 18 23.93 7.68 21.75
CA LYS A 18 23.79 8.86 20.88
C LYS A 18 22.69 8.73 19.82
N ARG A 19 22.18 7.51 19.56
CA ARG A 19 21.03 7.29 18.66
C ARG A 19 19.68 7.58 19.31
N ALA A 20 19.61 7.62 20.64
CA ALA A 20 18.38 7.90 21.39
C ALA A 20 18.07 9.39 21.55
N PHE A 21 19.06 10.28 21.36
CA PHE A 21 18.91 11.72 21.59
C PHE A 21 19.46 12.56 20.43
N SER A 22 19.30 12.11 19.18
CA SER A 22 19.36 13.05 18.07
C SER A 22 18.00 13.71 17.94
N LEU A 23 17.85 14.82 18.67
CA LEU A 23 16.77 15.80 18.57
C LEU A 23 16.58 16.14 17.09
N HIS A 24 15.69 15.40 16.42
CA HIS A 24 15.12 15.85 15.17
C HIS A 24 14.33 17.11 15.51
N LYS A 25 14.91 18.23 15.05
CA LYS A 25 14.31 19.56 14.91
C LYS A 25 12.79 19.47 15.01
N ALA A 26 12.25 19.95 16.12
CA ALA A 26 10.82 19.98 16.38
C ALA A 26 10.09 20.58 15.17
N HIS A 27 9.48 19.74 14.33
CA HIS A 27 8.36 20.20 13.54
C HIS A 27 7.23 20.53 14.52
N SER A 28 6.57 21.67 14.26
CA SER A 28 5.72 22.31 15.25
C SER A 28 4.58 21.37 15.62
N ILE A 29 4.31 21.20 16.91
CA ILE A 29 3.13 20.48 17.43
C ILE A 29 1.85 20.92 16.69
N LYS A 30 1.81 22.18 16.22
CA LYS A 30 0.76 22.76 15.39
C LYS A 30 0.53 22.06 14.04
N ASP A 31 1.58 21.60 13.35
CA ASP A 31 1.43 20.93 12.04
C ASP A 31 0.77 19.55 12.20
N MET A 32 1.10 18.87 13.29
CA MET A 32 0.51 17.61 13.67
C MET A 32 -0.96 17.78 14.10
N GLU A 33 -1.25 18.79 14.94
CA GLU A 33 -2.61 19.15 15.34
C GLU A 33 -3.50 19.47 14.14
N ASN A 34 -2.99 20.25 13.18
CA ASN A 34 -3.68 20.58 11.94
C ASN A 34 -3.97 19.33 11.10
N THR A 35 -3.03 18.39 11.02
CA THR A 35 -3.22 17.14 10.27
C THR A 35 -4.29 16.26 10.92
N PHE A 36 -4.26 16.09 12.24
CA PHE A 36 -5.30 15.35 12.96
C PHE A 36 -6.67 16.01 12.82
N GLN A 37 -6.72 17.33 12.81
CA GLN A 37 -7.96 18.06 12.57
C GLN A 37 -8.49 17.83 11.16
N LEU A 38 -7.63 17.83 10.14
CA LEU A 38 -8.01 17.46 8.77
C LEU A 38 -8.57 16.04 8.71
N VAL A 39 -7.92 15.07 9.35
CA VAL A 39 -8.40 13.68 9.40
C VAL A 39 -9.78 13.60 10.07
N ARG A 40 -9.97 14.26 11.21
CA ARG A 40 -11.27 14.31 11.91
C ARG A 40 -12.38 14.90 11.04
N ASN A 41 -12.06 15.88 10.20
CA ASN A 41 -13.02 16.50 9.30
C ASN A 41 -13.39 15.61 8.10
N ILE A 42 -12.56 14.62 7.76
CA ILE A 42 -12.80 13.69 6.63
C ILE A 42 -13.61 12.47 7.09
N ILE A 43 -13.46 12.04 8.34
CA ILE A 43 -14.18 10.87 8.87
C ILE A 43 -15.68 11.21 8.94
N PRO A 44 -16.55 10.46 8.23
CA PRO A 44 -17.97 10.72 8.26
C PRO A 44 -18.53 10.44 9.67
N PRO A 45 -19.43 11.30 10.19
CA PRO A 45 -20.05 11.05 11.49
C PRO A 45 -20.94 9.81 11.41
N LEU A 46 -20.87 8.97 12.44
CA LEU A 46 -21.81 7.87 12.62
C LEU A 46 -23.20 8.45 12.93
N THR A 47 -24.19 8.13 12.10
CA THR A 47 -25.56 8.62 12.29
C THR A 47 -26.53 7.45 12.25
N THR A 48 -27.53 7.47 13.14
CA THR A 48 -28.57 6.43 13.23
C THR A 48 -29.57 6.45 12.07
N LYS A 49 -29.49 7.47 11.21
CA LYS A 49 -30.36 7.65 10.04
C LYS A 49 -29.86 6.91 8.79
N LYS A 50 -28.63 6.42 8.80
CA LYS A 50 -28.02 5.75 7.67
C LYS A 50 -28.19 4.24 7.76
N HIS A 51 -28.38 3.61 6.61
CA HIS A 51 -28.50 2.15 6.48
C HIS A 51 -27.20 1.55 5.95
N LYS A 52 -26.99 0.26 6.24
CA LYS A 52 -25.83 -0.52 5.81
C LYS A 52 -25.56 -0.34 4.31
N GLY A 53 -24.34 0.10 4.00
CA GLY A 53 -23.86 0.36 2.65
C GLY A 53 -23.84 1.84 2.28
N GLN A 54 -24.36 2.75 3.10
CA GLN A 54 -24.30 4.19 2.83
C GLN A 54 -22.96 4.82 3.26
N ASP A 55 -22.23 4.19 4.18
CA ASP A 55 -20.95 4.66 4.72
C ASP A 55 -19.80 3.72 4.30
N GLY A 56 -19.50 3.69 2.99
CA GLY A 56 -18.30 3.03 2.47
C GLY A 56 -18.55 1.61 1.94
N ARG A 57 -18.41 1.46 0.62
CA ARG A 57 -18.51 0.19 -0.10
C ARG A 57 -17.24 0.08 -0.90
N ILE A 58 -16.31 -0.70 -0.41
CA ILE A 58 -14.95 -0.74 -0.94
C ILE A 58 -14.78 -2.03 -1.75
N GLY A 59 -14.31 -1.89 -2.98
CA GLY A 59 -13.92 -3.03 -3.81
C GLY A 59 -12.41 -3.24 -3.75
N ILE A 60 -11.99 -4.50 -3.69
CA ILE A 60 -10.59 -4.91 -3.75
C ILE A 60 -10.47 -5.82 -4.97
N VAL A 61 -9.61 -5.46 -5.92
CA VAL A 61 -9.29 -6.23 -7.13
C VAL A 61 -7.89 -6.79 -6.95
N GLY A 62 -7.82 -8.08 -6.68
CA GLY A 62 -6.58 -8.76 -6.34
C GLY A 62 -6.83 -10.18 -5.84
N GLY A 63 -5.76 -10.90 -5.56
CA GLY A 63 -5.82 -12.31 -5.19
C GLY A 63 -5.73 -13.23 -6.39
N CYS A 64 -4.59 -13.90 -6.50
CA CYS A 64 -4.33 -15.02 -7.37
C CYS A 64 -4.14 -16.31 -6.55
N GLN A 65 -3.83 -17.42 -7.23
CA GLN A 65 -3.61 -18.73 -6.63
C GLN A 65 -2.58 -18.67 -5.48
N GLU A 66 -1.49 -17.93 -5.66
CA GLU A 66 -0.38 -17.84 -4.71
C GLU A 66 -0.60 -16.77 -3.63
N TYR A 67 -1.28 -15.66 -3.96
CA TYR A 67 -1.33 -14.47 -3.11
C TYR A 67 -2.74 -14.17 -2.58
N THR A 68 -3.25 -15.07 -1.76
CA THR A 68 -4.59 -14.96 -1.16
C THR A 68 -4.66 -14.05 0.08
N GLY A 69 -3.56 -13.88 0.81
CA GLY A 69 -3.53 -13.09 2.04
C GLY A 69 -3.56 -11.57 1.83
N ALA A 70 -2.90 -11.07 0.78
CA ALA A 70 -2.85 -9.64 0.47
C ALA A 70 -4.23 -9.00 0.25
N PRO A 71 -5.12 -9.55 -0.61
CA PRO A 71 -6.46 -8.99 -0.79
C PRO A 71 -7.31 -9.08 0.50
N TYR A 72 -7.12 -10.12 1.33
CA TYR A 72 -7.77 -10.22 2.64
C TYR A 72 -7.37 -9.05 3.56
N PHE A 73 -6.08 -8.76 3.70
CA PHE A 73 -5.62 -7.67 4.56
C PHE A 73 -6.12 -6.30 4.09
N ALA A 74 -6.16 -6.07 2.78
CA ALA A 74 -6.75 -4.84 2.23
C ALA A 74 -8.25 -4.73 2.58
N ALA A 75 -8.99 -5.83 2.38
CA ALA A 75 -10.43 -5.88 2.60
C ALA A 75 -10.84 -5.75 4.07
N ILE A 76 -10.21 -6.52 4.97
CA ILE A 76 -10.52 -6.46 6.40
C ILE A 76 -10.09 -5.13 7.01
N SER A 77 -9.01 -4.52 6.51
CA SER A 77 -8.60 -3.19 6.97
C SER A 77 -9.64 -2.14 6.61
N ALA A 78 -10.24 -2.22 5.42
CA ALA A 78 -11.34 -1.33 5.03
C ALA A 78 -12.54 -1.44 6.00
N LEU A 79 -12.94 -2.65 6.38
CA LEU A 79 -14.00 -2.85 7.38
C LEU A 79 -13.61 -2.30 8.75
N LYS A 80 -12.36 -2.56 9.20
CA LYS A 80 -11.86 -2.11 10.50
C LYS A 80 -11.76 -0.59 10.64
N VAL A 81 -11.54 0.13 9.54
CA VAL A 81 -11.54 1.61 9.56
C VAL A 81 -12.93 2.22 9.37
N GLY A 82 -13.98 1.40 9.24
CA GLY A 82 -15.37 1.83 9.26
C GLY A 82 -16.11 1.74 7.93
N ALA A 83 -15.62 1.00 6.93
CA ALA A 83 -16.42 0.70 5.75
C ALA A 83 -17.56 -0.27 6.07
N ASP A 84 -18.77 0.03 5.58
CA ASP A 84 -19.95 -0.84 5.75
C ASP A 84 -19.85 -2.18 5.03
N LEU A 85 -19.28 -2.18 3.82
CA LEU A 85 -19.15 -3.37 2.97
C LEU A 85 -17.78 -3.42 2.30
N SER A 86 -17.20 -4.61 2.27
CA SER A 86 -15.95 -4.88 1.57
C SER A 86 -16.14 -6.03 0.59
N HIS A 87 -15.94 -5.73 -0.70
CA HIS A 87 -16.04 -6.67 -1.81
C HIS A 87 -14.63 -7.06 -2.27
N VAL A 88 -14.35 -8.35 -2.40
CA VAL A 88 -13.07 -8.85 -2.94
C VAL A 88 -13.35 -9.53 -4.26
N PHE A 89 -12.85 -8.97 -5.36
CA PHE A 89 -12.82 -9.61 -6.67
C PHE A 89 -11.47 -10.30 -6.80
N CYS A 90 -11.48 -11.62 -6.87
CA CYS A 90 -10.27 -12.46 -6.94
C CYS A 90 -10.41 -13.56 -7.99
N THR A 91 -9.36 -14.34 -8.21
CA THR A 91 -9.45 -15.57 -9.01
C THR A 91 -10.28 -16.63 -8.31
N ARG A 92 -10.78 -17.62 -9.06
CA ARG A 92 -11.61 -18.70 -8.53
C ARG A 92 -10.91 -19.50 -7.45
N GLU A 93 -9.62 -19.76 -7.62
CA GLU A 93 -8.82 -20.56 -6.67
C GLU A 93 -8.48 -19.80 -5.39
N ALA A 94 -8.38 -18.47 -5.44
CA ALA A 94 -8.12 -17.65 -4.26
C ALA A 94 -9.34 -17.56 -3.33
N ALA A 95 -10.56 -17.67 -3.89
CA ALA A 95 -11.79 -17.36 -3.17
C ALA A 95 -12.07 -18.25 -1.95
N PRO A 96 -11.91 -19.59 -1.98
CA PRO A 96 -12.14 -20.43 -0.81
C PRO A 96 -11.26 -20.04 0.38
N VAL A 97 -9.99 -19.70 0.12
CA VAL A 97 -9.03 -19.29 1.16
C VAL A 97 -9.42 -17.93 1.74
N ILE A 98 -9.74 -16.95 0.89
CA ILE A 98 -10.14 -15.62 1.38
C ILE A 98 -11.45 -15.69 2.18
N LYS A 99 -12.42 -16.49 1.74
CA LYS A 99 -13.69 -16.70 2.44
C LYS A 99 -13.53 -17.37 3.80
N SER A 100 -12.50 -18.21 3.98
CA SER A 100 -12.26 -18.89 5.26
C SER A 100 -11.66 -17.96 6.33
N TYR A 101 -11.03 -16.85 5.93
CA TYR A 101 -10.46 -15.89 6.88
C TYR A 101 -11.50 -15.03 7.59
N SER A 102 -12.59 -14.64 6.92
CA SER A 102 -13.70 -13.91 7.56
C SER A 102 -15.02 -14.06 6.78
N PRO A 103 -16.15 -14.36 7.47
CA PRO A 103 -17.47 -14.39 6.85
C PRO A 103 -18.03 -12.99 6.54
N GLU A 104 -17.37 -11.91 7.00
CA GLU A 104 -17.82 -10.53 6.77
C GLU A 104 -17.50 -10.04 5.35
N LEU A 105 -16.55 -10.69 4.67
CA LEU A 105 -16.10 -10.30 3.33
C LEU A 105 -17.03 -10.86 2.25
N ILE A 106 -17.39 -10.02 1.27
CA ILE A 106 -18.14 -10.45 0.10
C ILE A 106 -17.13 -10.79 -1.01
N VAL A 107 -16.86 -12.08 -1.20
CA VAL A 107 -15.82 -12.55 -2.13
C VAL A 107 -16.42 -13.05 -3.45
N HIS A 108 -15.98 -12.44 -4.56
CA HIS A 108 -16.40 -12.65 -5.94
C HIS A 108 -15.29 -13.37 -6.75
N PRO A 109 -15.41 -14.68 -7.00
CA PRO A 109 -14.44 -15.46 -7.78
C PRO A 109 -14.62 -15.25 -9.29
N VAL A 110 -14.24 -14.07 -9.79
CA VAL A 110 -14.54 -13.66 -11.18
C VAL A 110 -13.35 -13.19 -12.00
N LEU A 111 -12.20 -12.89 -11.39
CA LEU A 111 -11.12 -12.17 -12.10
C LEU A 111 -10.43 -12.98 -13.21
N ASP A 112 -10.41 -14.29 -13.10
CA ASP A 112 -9.87 -15.24 -14.07
C ASP A 112 -10.91 -15.69 -15.12
N SER A 113 -12.13 -15.14 -15.10
CA SER A 113 -13.15 -15.39 -16.10
C SER A 113 -12.91 -14.56 -17.38
N PRO A 114 -13.23 -15.07 -18.58
CA PRO A 114 -13.30 -14.26 -19.79
C PRO A 114 -14.23 -13.05 -19.66
N ASP A 115 -15.31 -13.19 -18.88
CA ASP A 115 -16.30 -12.14 -18.62
C ASP A 115 -16.02 -11.32 -17.35
N ALA A 116 -14.79 -11.40 -16.81
CA ALA A 116 -14.43 -10.75 -15.54
C ALA A 116 -14.81 -9.26 -15.49
N VAL A 117 -14.54 -8.52 -16.57
CA VAL A 117 -14.86 -7.09 -16.66
C VAL A 117 -16.36 -6.87 -16.50
N HIS A 118 -17.19 -7.64 -17.22
CA HIS A 118 -18.63 -7.53 -17.16
C HIS A 118 -19.18 -7.90 -15.77
N GLU A 119 -18.67 -8.96 -15.14
CA GLU A 119 -19.09 -9.36 -13.80
C GLU A 119 -18.76 -8.31 -12.74
N VAL A 120 -17.57 -7.70 -12.82
CA VAL A 120 -17.17 -6.62 -11.89
C VAL A 120 -17.96 -5.34 -12.17
N GLU A 121 -18.25 -5.01 -13.43
CA GLU A 121 -19.03 -3.85 -13.83
C GLU A 121 -20.42 -3.78 -13.19
N LYS A 122 -21.06 -4.93 -12.92
CA LYS A 122 -22.35 -5.01 -12.22
C LYS A 122 -22.28 -4.40 -10.81
N TRP A 123 -21.10 -4.42 -10.19
CA TRP A 123 -20.86 -3.92 -8.84
C TRP A 123 -20.34 -2.49 -8.81
N LEU A 124 -19.60 -2.05 -9.84
CA LEU A 124 -18.98 -0.72 -9.89
C LEU A 124 -19.93 0.44 -9.52
N PRO A 125 -21.20 0.51 -9.98
CA PRO A 125 -22.13 1.59 -9.60
C PRO A 125 -22.41 1.70 -8.10
N ARG A 126 -22.15 0.63 -7.35
CA ARG A 126 -22.37 0.58 -5.90
C ARG A 126 -21.08 0.89 -5.14
N LEU A 127 -19.91 0.79 -5.74
CA LEU A 127 -18.65 1.00 -5.02
C LEU A 127 -18.34 2.48 -4.83
N HIS A 128 -17.86 2.84 -3.65
CA HIS A 128 -17.40 4.18 -3.32
C HIS A 128 -15.90 4.37 -3.63
N ALA A 129 -15.12 3.29 -3.58
CA ALA A 129 -13.72 3.28 -4.00
C ALA A 129 -13.28 1.86 -4.38
N LEU A 130 -12.22 1.78 -5.17
CA LEU A 130 -11.59 0.53 -5.59
C LEU A 130 -10.12 0.51 -5.15
N VAL A 131 -9.65 -0.63 -4.65
CA VAL A 131 -8.23 -0.90 -4.40
C VAL A 131 -7.79 -1.95 -5.42
N VAL A 132 -6.74 -1.69 -6.18
CA VAL A 132 -6.29 -2.57 -7.27
C VAL A 132 -4.84 -2.97 -7.03
N GLY A 133 -4.58 -4.27 -7.09
CA GLY A 133 -3.23 -4.81 -7.07
C GLY A 133 -2.81 -5.72 -5.90
N PRO A 134 -3.41 -5.68 -4.69
CA PRO A 134 -3.03 -6.57 -3.61
C PRO A 134 -3.12 -8.06 -4.01
N GLY A 135 -1.97 -8.71 -4.19
CA GLY A 135 -1.90 -10.12 -4.59
C GLY A 135 -2.44 -10.41 -5.98
N LEU A 136 -2.37 -9.45 -6.91
CA LEU A 136 -2.83 -9.64 -8.28
C LEU A 136 -2.00 -10.70 -9.01
N GLY A 137 -0.70 -10.79 -8.73
CA GLY A 137 0.21 -11.54 -9.58
C GLY A 137 0.42 -10.82 -10.92
N ARG A 138 1.04 -11.52 -11.88
CA ARG A 138 1.48 -10.95 -13.17
C ARG A 138 1.14 -11.84 -14.35
N ASP A 139 0.07 -12.61 -14.22
CA ASP A 139 -0.48 -13.38 -15.33
C ASP A 139 -1.11 -12.44 -16.37
N ASP A 140 -0.75 -12.59 -17.64
CA ASP A 140 -1.16 -11.67 -18.71
C ASP A 140 -2.68 -11.65 -18.93
N ALA A 141 -3.34 -12.81 -18.81
CA ALA A 141 -4.79 -12.91 -19.00
C ALA A 141 -5.53 -12.18 -17.86
N LEU A 142 -5.08 -12.37 -16.62
CA LEU A 142 -5.60 -11.67 -15.46
C LEU A 142 -5.38 -10.16 -15.57
N LEU A 143 -4.18 -9.72 -15.96
CA LEU A 143 -3.85 -8.31 -16.12
C LEU A 143 -4.68 -7.63 -17.22
N LYS A 144 -5.01 -8.35 -18.30
CA LYS A 144 -5.94 -7.87 -19.34
C LYS A 144 -7.33 -7.59 -18.76
N ASN A 145 -7.85 -8.47 -17.91
CA ASN A 145 -9.12 -8.26 -17.23
C ASN A 145 -9.07 -7.07 -16.29
N VAL A 146 -7.99 -6.94 -15.51
CA VAL A 146 -7.79 -5.83 -14.57
C VAL A 146 -7.69 -4.48 -15.29
N LYS A 147 -7.04 -4.44 -16.46
CA LYS A 147 -7.05 -3.27 -17.34
C LYS A 147 -8.47 -2.87 -17.72
N GLY A 148 -9.31 -3.81 -18.16
CA GLY A 148 -10.71 -3.53 -18.48
C GLY A 148 -11.50 -2.98 -17.28
N ILE A 149 -11.28 -3.56 -16.09
CA ILE A 149 -11.89 -3.10 -14.84
C ILE A 149 -11.46 -1.67 -14.49
N LEU A 150 -10.18 -1.33 -14.67
CA LEU A 150 -9.66 0.02 -14.43
C LEU A 150 -10.32 1.05 -15.37
N GLU A 151 -10.43 0.75 -16.67
CA GLU A 151 -11.09 1.63 -17.64
C GLU A 151 -12.57 1.82 -17.32
N ALA A 152 -13.29 0.73 -16.99
CA ALA A 152 -14.68 0.79 -16.58
C ALA A 152 -14.89 1.60 -15.29
N SER A 153 -13.95 1.52 -14.35
CA SER A 153 -13.98 2.27 -13.09
C SER A 153 -13.72 3.76 -13.33
N LYS A 154 -12.77 4.10 -14.20
CA LYS A 154 -12.49 5.49 -14.61
C LYS A 154 -13.65 6.13 -15.34
N ALA A 155 -14.30 5.40 -16.25
CA ALA A 155 -15.48 5.88 -16.97
C ALA A 155 -16.63 6.27 -16.03
N ARG A 156 -16.66 5.69 -14.82
CA ARG A 156 -17.64 5.99 -13.76
C ARG A 156 -17.12 6.97 -12.71
N ALA A 157 -15.90 7.49 -12.89
CA ALA A 157 -15.23 8.40 -11.98
C ALA A 157 -15.14 7.87 -10.53
N ILE A 158 -14.97 6.55 -10.35
CA ILE A 158 -14.79 5.91 -9.05
C ILE A 158 -13.36 6.16 -8.55
N PRO A 159 -13.13 6.63 -7.31
CA PRO A 159 -11.80 6.72 -6.73
C PRO A 159 -11.04 5.39 -6.72
N ILE A 160 -9.77 5.37 -7.12
CA ILE A 160 -8.97 4.14 -7.26
C ILE A 160 -7.66 4.27 -6.48
N ILE A 161 -7.37 3.33 -5.60
CA ILE A 161 -6.07 3.16 -4.97
C ILE A 161 -5.33 2.05 -5.73
N ILE A 162 -4.10 2.30 -6.16
CA ILE A 162 -3.29 1.33 -6.88
C ILE A 162 -2.06 1.01 -6.04
N ASP A 163 -1.91 -0.26 -5.69
CA ASP A 163 -0.84 -0.77 -4.84
C ASP A 163 -0.21 -2.04 -5.44
N ALA A 164 0.98 -2.41 -4.97
CA ALA A 164 1.65 -3.67 -5.32
C ALA A 164 1.68 -3.97 -6.85
N ASP A 165 1.17 -5.13 -7.28
CA ASP A 165 1.17 -5.53 -8.69
C ASP A 165 0.28 -4.64 -9.57
N GLY A 166 -0.65 -3.89 -8.99
CA GLY A 166 -1.35 -2.83 -9.70
C GLY A 166 -0.40 -1.73 -10.17
N LEU A 167 0.60 -1.37 -9.36
CA LEU A 167 1.64 -0.41 -9.74
C LEU A 167 2.57 -1.00 -10.80
N TRP A 168 2.81 -2.31 -10.77
CA TRP A 168 3.53 -3.00 -11.83
C TRP A 168 2.79 -2.84 -13.18
N LEU A 169 1.48 -3.05 -13.20
CA LEU A 169 0.65 -2.84 -14.40
C LEU A 169 0.73 -1.38 -14.89
N ILE A 170 0.66 -0.41 -13.97
CA ILE A 170 0.79 1.01 -14.33
C ILE A 170 2.19 1.34 -14.86
N ALA A 171 3.25 0.75 -14.33
CA ALA A 171 4.60 0.93 -14.87
C ALA A 171 4.74 0.38 -16.31
N GLN A 172 4.01 -0.69 -16.66
CA GLN A 172 3.96 -1.17 -18.05
C GLN A 172 3.11 -0.29 -18.96
N GLN A 173 2.01 0.28 -18.44
CA GLN A 173 1.07 1.08 -19.21
C GLN A 173 0.63 2.33 -18.43
N PRO A 174 1.47 3.38 -18.33
CA PRO A 174 1.14 4.59 -17.56
C PRO A 174 -0.12 5.30 -18.03
N ALA A 175 -0.44 5.18 -19.33
CA ALA A 175 -1.65 5.72 -19.96
C ALA A 175 -2.95 5.28 -19.27
N LEU A 176 -2.96 4.14 -18.56
CA LEU A 176 -4.13 3.65 -17.84
C LEU A 176 -4.63 4.63 -16.78
N ILE A 177 -3.76 5.44 -16.17
CA ILE A 177 -4.13 6.39 -15.11
C ILE A 177 -3.77 7.83 -15.42
N GLN A 178 -3.23 8.10 -16.60
CA GLN A 178 -2.81 9.43 -17.02
C GLN A 178 -3.97 10.43 -16.89
N GLY A 179 -3.77 11.50 -16.13
CA GLY A 179 -4.76 12.56 -15.91
C GLY A 179 -5.92 12.18 -14.98
N TYR A 180 -5.94 10.96 -14.44
CA TYR A 180 -7.03 10.51 -13.57
C TYR A 180 -6.77 10.91 -12.11
N GLN A 181 -7.10 12.16 -11.76
CA GLN A 181 -6.81 12.74 -10.43
C GLN A 181 -7.54 12.08 -9.26
N LYS A 182 -8.49 11.17 -9.51
CA LYS A 182 -9.12 10.32 -8.49
C LYS A 182 -8.33 9.03 -8.20
N ALA A 183 -7.19 8.82 -8.86
CA ALA A 183 -6.26 7.76 -8.51
C ALA A 183 -5.26 8.19 -7.42
N VAL A 184 -4.91 7.24 -6.56
CA VAL A 184 -3.83 7.34 -5.59
C VAL A 184 -2.88 6.16 -5.80
N LEU A 185 -1.61 6.44 -6.07
CA LEU A 185 -0.56 5.43 -6.18
C LEU A 185 0.17 5.30 -4.85
N THR A 186 0.40 4.07 -4.37
CA THR A 186 1.09 3.83 -3.08
C THR A 186 2.42 3.07 -3.22
N PRO A 187 3.37 3.53 -4.07
CA PRO A 187 4.59 2.77 -4.33
C PRO A 187 5.52 2.73 -3.12
N ASN A 188 6.08 1.55 -2.86
CA ASN A 188 7.31 1.42 -2.09
C ASN A 188 8.52 1.96 -2.89
N HIS A 189 9.71 1.98 -2.28
CA HIS A 189 10.93 2.48 -2.93
C HIS A 189 11.22 1.85 -4.30
N MET A 190 11.09 0.52 -4.44
CA MET A 190 11.39 -0.18 -5.68
C MET A 190 10.31 0.02 -6.75
N GLU A 191 9.04 0.03 -6.35
CA GLU A 191 7.92 0.35 -7.24
C GLU A 191 8.00 1.79 -7.75
N PHE A 192 8.44 2.72 -6.90
CA PHE A 192 8.58 4.13 -7.24
C PHE A 192 9.66 4.34 -8.30
N ILE A 193 10.83 3.69 -8.16
CA ILE A 193 11.90 3.74 -9.16
C ILE A 193 11.38 3.25 -10.51
N ARG A 194 10.71 2.10 -10.55
CA ARG A 194 10.13 1.54 -11.79
C ARG A 194 9.12 2.49 -12.44
N LEU A 195 8.26 3.12 -11.65
CA LEU A 195 7.30 4.10 -12.15
C LEU A 195 8.00 5.33 -12.72
N CYS A 196 9.05 5.83 -12.05
CA CYS A 196 9.82 6.97 -12.57
C CYS A 196 10.54 6.62 -13.87
N GLU A 197 11.17 5.45 -13.96
CA GLU A 197 11.81 4.98 -15.19
C GLU A 197 10.80 4.88 -16.35
N ALA A 198 9.61 4.35 -16.07
CA ALA A 198 8.55 4.20 -17.07
C ALA A 198 7.96 5.55 -17.53
N VAL A 199 7.79 6.51 -16.62
CA VAL A 199 7.05 7.76 -16.87
C VAL A 199 7.99 8.92 -17.24
N LEU A 200 9.04 9.14 -16.45
CA LEU A 200 9.95 10.28 -16.58
C LEU A 200 11.07 10.01 -17.58
N ARG A 201 11.42 8.74 -17.81
CA ARG A 201 12.55 8.32 -18.67
C ARG A 201 13.92 8.87 -18.23
N ASP A 202 14.00 9.41 -17.01
CA ASP A 202 15.21 9.95 -16.40
C ASP A 202 15.55 9.18 -15.12
N PRO A 203 16.85 9.03 -14.80
CA PRO A 203 17.27 8.41 -13.55
C PRO A 203 16.78 9.21 -12.35
N VAL A 204 16.24 8.51 -11.35
CA VAL A 204 15.79 9.13 -10.10
C VAL A 204 17.01 9.53 -9.27
N ASP A 205 17.19 10.83 -9.05
CA ASP A 205 18.13 11.31 -8.04
C ASP A 205 17.61 10.91 -6.64
N GLY A 206 18.32 9.98 -6.00
CA GLY A 206 17.97 9.47 -4.67
C GLY A 206 18.06 10.53 -3.57
N ASN A 207 18.70 11.67 -3.84
CA ASN A 207 18.87 12.75 -2.87
C ASN A 207 17.69 13.74 -2.85
N ASP A 208 16.94 13.88 -3.97
CA ASP A 208 15.76 14.74 -4.10
C ASP A 208 14.46 13.92 -4.16
N ARG A 209 14.15 13.25 -3.04
CA ARG A 209 12.95 12.42 -2.93
C ARG A 209 11.66 13.23 -3.10
N ARG A 210 11.58 14.43 -2.52
CA ARG A 210 10.37 15.27 -2.57
C ARG A 210 10.10 15.79 -3.97
N GLY A 211 11.13 16.30 -4.66
CA GLY A 211 10.99 16.73 -6.04
C GLY A 211 10.71 15.58 -6.99
N ALA A 212 11.27 14.38 -6.75
CA ALA A 212 10.96 13.21 -7.56
C ALA A 212 9.47 12.81 -7.50
N VAL A 213 8.87 12.79 -6.29
CA VAL A 213 7.43 12.49 -6.13
C VAL A 213 6.56 13.56 -6.79
N LEU A 214 6.94 14.84 -6.68
CA LEU A 214 6.27 15.93 -7.36
C LEU A 214 6.30 15.78 -8.88
N ARG A 215 7.49 15.54 -9.46
CA ARG A 215 7.68 15.36 -10.90
C ARG A 215 6.91 14.16 -11.43
N LEU A 216 6.94 13.02 -10.73
CA LEU A 216 6.18 11.83 -11.11
C LEU A 216 4.67 12.12 -11.14
N SER A 217 4.15 12.77 -10.09
CA SER A 217 2.74 13.15 -10.02
C SER A 217 2.33 14.08 -11.16
N GLN A 218 3.13 15.11 -11.45
CA GLN A 218 2.90 16.05 -12.56
C GLN A 218 2.93 15.35 -13.92
N ALA A 219 3.92 14.49 -14.14
CA ALA A 219 4.06 13.73 -15.39
C ALA A 219 2.89 12.77 -15.61
N LEU A 220 2.29 12.25 -14.54
CA LEU A 220 1.06 11.45 -14.59
C LEU A 220 -0.23 12.27 -14.72
N GLY A 221 -0.15 13.60 -14.81
CA GLY A 221 -1.30 14.49 -14.93
C GLY A 221 -1.94 14.84 -13.58
N ASN A 222 -1.12 15.09 -12.57
CA ASN A 222 -1.50 15.44 -11.19
C ASN A 222 -2.25 14.31 -10.46
N VAL A 223 -1.83 13.07 -10.72
CA VAL A 223 -2.29 11.89 -9.97
C VAL A 223 -1.62 11.90 -8.60
N THR A 224 -2.35 11.58 -7.53
CA THR A 224 -1.76 11.57 -6.19
C THR A 224 -0.79 10.41 -6.03
N VAL A 225 0.41 10.67 -5.54
CA VAL A 225 1.45 9.66 -5.28
C VAL A 225 1.84 9.70 -3.81
N VAL A 226 1.80 8.55 -3.16
CA VAL A 226 2.23 8.30 -1.78
C VAL A 226 3.44 7.37 -1.82
N GLN A 227 4.64 7.93 -1.83
CA GLN A 227 5.86 7.13 -1.80
C GLN A 227 6.12 6.66 -0.36
N LYS A 228 5.95 5.35 -0.14
CA LYS A 228 6.14 4.70 1.16
C LYS A 228 7.63 4.63 1.53
N GLY A 229 7.97 4.96 2.77
CA GLY A 229 9.35 4.95 3.26
C GLY A 229 9.44 5.05 4.79
N GLU A 230 10.61 5.40 5.32
CA GLU A 230 10.76 5.70 6.77
C GLU A 230 9.89 6.89 7.19
N GLN A 231 9.79 7.88 6.30
CA GLN A 231 8.80 8.94 6.34
C GLN A 231 8.08 8.90 5.00
N ASP A 232 6.75 8.89 4.97
CA ASP A 232 6.04 8.89 3.69
C ASP A 232 6.06 10.28 3.05
N VAL A 233 6.13 10.32 1.72
CA VAL A 233 6.11 11.56 0.93
C VAL A 233 4.90 11.49 0.00
N ILE A 234 4.03 12.49 0.12
CA ILE A 234 2.76 12.58 -0.60
C ILE A 234 2.81 13.81 -1.51
N SER A 235 2.38 13.66 -2.76
CA SER A 235 2.20 14.77 -3.70
C SER A 235 0.97 14.58 -4.56
N ASP A 236 0.24 15.67 -4.80
CA ASP A 236 -0.86 15.78 -5.75
C ASP A 236 -0.44 16.49 -7.06
N GLY A 237 0.84 16.81 -7.21
CA GLY A 237 1.40 17.51 -8.36
C GLY A 237 1.49 19.02 -8.18
N LYS A 238 0.87 19.56 -7.12
CA LYS A 238 0.91 20.98 -6.74
C LYS A 238 1.69 21.21 -5.45
N GLN A 239 1.47 20.35 -4.47
CA GLN A 239 2.08 20.42 -3.14
C GLN A 239 2.71 19.10 -2.76
N VAL A 240 3.76 19.17 -1.92
CA VAL A 240 4.44 18.01 -1.37
C VAL A 240 4.35 18.06 0.15
N SER A 241 3.83 16.99 0.73
CA SER A 241 3.71 16.79 2.18
C SER A 241 4.55 15.60 2.60
N ALA A 242 5.34 15.76 3.65
CA ALA A 242 6.13 14.68 4.26
C ALA A 242 5.80 14.61 5.76
N PRO A 243 4.63 14.08 6.14
CA PRO A 243 4.21 14.03 7.53
C PRO A 243 5.16 13.14 8.35
N SER A 244 5.79 13.73 9.37
CA SER A 244 6.89 13.13 10.12
C SER A 244 6.46 12.20 11.26
N SER A 245 5.16 12.02 11.50
CA SER A 245 4.64 11.39 12.72
C SER A 245 3.47 10.42 12.52
N TRP A 246 3.20 9.97 11.28
CA TRP A 246 2.49 8.70 11.17
C TRP A 246 3.39 7.67 11.83
N LEU A 247 2.90 6.97 12.86
CA LEU A 247 3.61 5.82 13.44
C LEU A 247 4.27 5.06 12.29
N PRO A 248 5.60 4.80 12.34
CA PRO A 248 6.27 4.13 11.24
C PRO A 248 5.43 2.92 10.89
N LEU A 249 4.94 2.86 9.65
CA LEU A 249 4.13 1.74 9.16
C LEU A 249 4.87 0.49 9.61
N VAL A 250 4.32 -0.21 10.62
CA VAL A 250 4.98 -1.37 11.21
C VAL A 250 5.21 -2.33 10.04
N ARG A 251 6.45 -2.79 9.84
CA ARG A 251 6.78 -3.79 8.82
C ARG A 251 6.02 -5.08 9.12
N ALA A 252 4.77 -5.13 8.74
CA ALA A 252 3.99 -6.33 8.62
C ALA A 252 4.31 -6.94 7.23
N PRO A 253 4.55 -8.25 7.14
CA PRO A 253 4.87 -8.93 5.88
C PRO A 253 3.86 -8.68 4.74
N SER A 254 2.65 -8.21 5.06
CA SER A 254 1.58 -7.91 4.11
C SER A 254 1.65 -6.52 3.46
N GLN A 255 2.51 -5.60 3.91
CA GLN A 255 2.58 -4.23 3.36
C GLN A 255 3.67 -4.03 2.28
N GLY A 256 4.38 -5.10 1.92
CA GLY A 256 5.36 -5.13 0.84
C GLY A 256 5.78 -6.56 0.56
N SER A 257 5.03 -7.27 -0.26
CA SER A 257 5.41 -8.62 -0.67
C SER A 257 6.58 -8.54 -1.67
N ALA A 258 7.66 -9.24 -1.32
CA ALA A 258 8.86 -9.52 -2.11
C ALA A 258 9.88 -8.38 -2.30
N THR A 259 10.73 -8.16 -1.30
CA THR A 259 12.21 -8.15 -1.48
C THR A 259 12.92 -8.17 -0.13
N THR A 260 13.22 -9.36 0.38
CA THR A 260 14.44 -9.61 1.16
C THR A 260 14.87 -11.04 0.89
N LYS A 261 15.78 -11.22 -0.07
CA LYS A 261 16.71 -12.35 -0.04
C LYS A 261 17.48 -12.23 1.29
N PRO A 262 17.56 -13.27 2.13
CA PRO A 262 18.49 -13.24 3.24
C PRO A 262 19.91 -13.19 2.67
N SER A 263 20.62 -12.10 2.95
CA SER A 263 22.05 -12.01 2.75
C SER A 263 22.74 -13.08 3.60
N ARG A 264 23.52 -13.92 2.94
CA ARG A 264 24.48 -14.89 3.48
C ARG A 264 25.23 -14.40 4.74
N SER A 265 25.03 -15.08 5.87
CA SER A 265 26.00 -15.47 6.92
C SER A 265 25.17 -16.23 7.98
N THR A 266 25.36 -17.50 8.31
CA THR A 266 26.57 -18.22 8.74
C THR A 266 26.47 -19.68 8.27
N ALA A 267 27.51 -20.20 7.62
CA ALA A 267 27.64 -21.63 7.37
C ALA A 267 27.88 -22.36 8.71
N ALA A 268 27.03 -23.33 9.03
CA ALA A 268 27.33 -24.32 10.06
C ALA A 268 28.40 -25.28 9.53
N PRO A 269 29.41 -25.69 10.32
CA PRO A 269 30.40 -26.65 9.87
C PRO A 269 29.75 -28.04 9.66
N PRO A 270 30.22 -28.83 8.68
CA PRO A 270 29.69 -30.16 8.41
C PRO A 270 30.00 -31.12 9.58
N PRO A 271 29.15 -32.14 9.80
CA PRO A 271 29.40 -33.17 10.81
C PRO A 271 30.63 -34.02 10.43
N PRO A 272 31.36 -34.57 11.42
CA PRO A 272 32.49 -35.45 11.15
C PRO A 272 32.02 -36.76 10.49
N PRO A 273 32.83 -37.32 9.55
CA PRO A 273 32.51 -38.59 8.90
C PRO A 273 32.57 -39.79 9.88
N PRO A 274 31.94 -40.93 9.54
CA PRO A 274 31.81 -42.09 10.40
C PRO A 274 33.14 -42.75 10.77
#